data_AF-A0A7G1I2N2-F1
#
_entry.id   AF-A0A7G1I2N2-F1
#
_cell.length_a   1.000
_cell.length_b   1.000
_cell.length_c   1.000
_cell.angle_alpha   90.00
_cell.angle_beta   90.00
_cell.angle_gamma   90.00
#
_symmetry.space_group_name_H-M   'P 1'
#
loop_
_entity.id
_entity.type
_entity.pdbx_description
1 polymer ?
#
loop_
_entity_poly.entity_id
_entity_poly.type
_entity_poly.pdbx_seq_one_letter_code
_entity_poly.pdbx_strand_id
1 'polypeptide(L)'
;MGEVYLAQHPRLPRREALKILGSEVSADDDYRRRFIREADVASALWHPNIVRVNDRGEFDGKLWISMDFVDGTDVASLLRSRFPAGMPAAQVATIIAAIASALDYAHQHHDVMHRDVSPANILLAEPDGADQRILLGDFGIARSIGETSGLTATNMTIGTFPTRRPNS
;
A
#
# COMPACT_ATOMS: atom_id res chain seq x y z
N MET A 1 8.74 10.89 -6.03
CA MET A 1 7.46 10.64 -5.32
C MET A 1 6.35 10.42 -6.35
N GLY A 2 5.42 9.49 -6.12
CA GLY A 2 4.40 9.08 -7.09
C GLY A 2 2.98 9.34 -6.61
N GLU A 3 1.99 9.13 -7.48
CA GLU A 3 0.57 9.34 -7.21
C GLU A 3 -0.17 8.00 -7.19
N VAL A 4 -1.22 7.87 -6.36
CA VAL A 4 -2.02 6.66 -6.24
C VAL A 4 -3.46 6.95 -6.67
N TYR A 5 -3.99 6.11 -7.55
CA TYR A 5 -5.31 6.23 -8.13
C TYR A 5 -6.16 4.99 -7.82
N LEU A 6 -7.45 5.20 -7.58
CA LEU A 6 -8.42 4.11 -7.64
C LEU A 6 -8.78 3.86 -9.11
N ALA A 7 -8.40 2.69 -9.62
CA ALA A 7 -8.61 2.29 -11.00
C ALA A 7 -9.63 1.14 -11.09
N GLN A 8 -10.40 1.10 -12.18
CA GLN A 8 -11.17 -0.07 -12.56
C GLN A 8 -10.30 -0.99 -13.39
N HIS A 9 -10.23 -2.28 -13.04
CA HIS A 9 -9.45 -3.23 -13.83
C HIS A 9 -10.10 -3.39 -15.21
N PRO A 10 -9.34 -3.30 -16.32
CA PRO A 10 -9.92 -3.18 -17.66
C PRO A 10 -10.67 -4.43 -18.14
N ARG A 11 -10.40 -5.59 -17.54
CA ARG A 11 -10.92 -6.90 -17.96
C ARG A 11 -11.68 -7.67 -16.88
N LEU A 12 -11.64 -7.20 -15.64
CA LEU A 12 -12.19 -7.92 -14.49
C LEU A 12 -13.08 -6.95 -13.70
N PRO A 13 -14.20 -7.41 -13.12
CA PRO A 13 -15.11 -6.55 -12.36
C PRO A 13 -14.55 -6.27 -10.96
N ARG A 14 -13.34 -5.72 -10.86
CA ARG A 14 -12.69 -5.35 -9.60
C ARG A 14 -12.01 -3.98 -9.69
N ARG A 15 -11.85 -3.35 -8.53
CA ARG A 15 -11.12 -2.10 -8.36
C ARG A 15 -9.71 -2.40 -7.85
N GLU A 16 -8.74 -1.60 -8.29
CA GLU A 16 -7.33 -1.73 -7.91
C GLU A 16 -6.77 -0.36 -7.54
N ALA A 17 -5.79 -0.35 -6.63
CA ALA A 17 -4.99 0.84 -6.40
C ALA A 17 -3.81 0.85 -7.38
N LEU A 18 -3.71 1.89 -8.20
CA LEU A 18 -2.67 2.06 -9.20
C LEU A 18 -1.73 3.19 -8.76
N LYS A 19 -0.48 2.85 -8.45
CA LYS A 19 0.57 3.80 -8.10
C LYS A 19 1.43 4.09 -9.33
N ILE A 20 1.49 5.35 -9.73
CA ILE A 20 2.29 5.83 -10.85
C ILE A 20 3.47 6.63 -10.28
N LEU A 21 4.69 6.26 -10.64
CA LEU A 21 5.88 6.94 -10.16
C LEU A 21 6.15 8.24 -10.95
N GLY A 22 6.69 9.24 -10.27
CA GLY A 22 7.06 10.51 -10.89
C GLY A 22 8.10 10.34 -11.99
N SER A 23 8.12 11.28 -12.94
CA SER A 23 8.97 11.20 -14.13
C SER A 23 10.46 11.18 -13.80
N GLU A 24 10.90 11.93 -12.80
CA GLU A 24 12.33 11.98 -12.40
C GLU A 24 12.84 10.61 -11.94
N VAL A 25 12.03 9.92 -11.12
CA VAL A 25 12.35 8.59 -10.60
C VAL A 25 12.25 7.52 -11.70
N SER A 26 11.31 7.69 -12.63
CA SER A 26 11.13 6.75 -13.74
C SER A 26 12.20 6.89 -14.83
N ALA A 27 12.88 8.04 -14.90
CA ALA A 27 13.98 8.31 -15.83
C ALA A 27 15.34 7.77 -15.35
N ASP A 28 15.46 7.37 -14.08
CA ASP A 28 16.67 6.77 -13.53
C ASP A 28 16.71 5.25 -13.79
N ASP A 29 17.67 4.81 -14.60
CA ASP A 29 17.84 3.41 -15.00
C ASP A 29 18.24 2.47 -13.84
N ASP A 30 18.97 2.97 -12.84
CA ASP A 30 19.32 2.19 -11.66
C ASP A 30 18.07 1.99 -10.79
N TYR A 31 17.31 3.06 -10.59
CA TYR A 31 16.04 2.99 -9.86
C TYR A 31 15.07 2.05 -10.56
N ARG A 32 14.89 2.21 -11.87
CA ARG A 32 14.02 1.37 -12.70
C ARG A 32 14.35 -0.11 -12.57
N ARG A 33 15.62 -0.49 -12.73
CA ARG A 33 16.04 -1.90 -12.57
C ARG A 33 15.75 -2.42 -11.18
N ARG A 34 15.93 -1.59 -10.15
CA ARG A 34 15.64 -1.95 -8.76
C ARG A 34 14.13 -2.11 -8.52
N PHE A 35 13.33 -1.16 -8.96
CA PHE A 35 11.87 -1.19 -8.88
C PHE A 35 11.32 -2.46 -9.51
N ILE A 36 11.78 -2.82 -10.71
CA ILE A 36 11.39 -4.03 -11.42
C ILE A 36 11.67 -5.28 -10.57
N ARG A 37 12.88 -5.41 -10.01
CA ARG A 37 13.25 -6.54 -9.14
C ARG A 37 12.44 -6.59 -7.85
N GLU A 38 12.28 -5.46 -7.17
CA GLU A 38 11.57 -5.39 -5.90
C GLU A 38 10.07 -5.69 -6.07
N ALA A 39 9.48 -5.20 -7.16
CA ALA A 39 8.08 -5.45 -7.46
C ALA A 39 7.82 -6.90 -7.93
N ASP A 40 8.77 -7.56 -8.61
CA ASP A 40 8.68 -9.01 -8.88
C ASP A 40 8.61 -9.81 -7.59
N VAL A 41 9.53 -9.52 -6.67
CA VAL A 41 9.57 -10.20 -5.38
C VAL A 41 8.32 -9.92 -4.56
N ALA A 42 7.84 -8.66 -4.52
CA ALA A 42 6.61 -8.29 -3.85
C ALA A 42 5.37 -8.97 -4.47
N SER A 43 5.34 -9.21 -5.79
CA SER A 43 4.24 -9.91 -6.47
C SER A 43 4.13 -11.39 -6.11
N ALA A 44 5.22 -12.00 -5.62
CA ALA A 44 5.22 -13.37 -5.12
C ALA A 44 4.68 -13.49 -3.68
N LEU A 45 4.51 -12.37 -2.96
CA LEU A 45 3.99 -12.38 -1.60
C LEU A 45 2.47 -12.65 -1.61
N TRP A 46 2.07 -13.66 -0.85
CA TRP A 46 0.67 -14.04 -0.68
C TRP A 46 0.40 -14.40 0.77
N HIS A 47 -0.18 -13.46 1.51
CA HIS A 47 -0.44 -13.60 2.94
C HIS A 47 -1.70 -12.79 3.31
N PRO A 48 -2.56 -13.25 4.23
CA PRO A 48 -3.80 -12.56 4.60
C PRO A 48 -3.60 -11.13 5.12
N ASN A 49 -2.41 -10.82 5.63
CA ASN A 49 -2.04 -9.50 6.15
C ASN A 49 -1.08 -8.71 5.24
N ILE A 50 -0.96 -9.07 3.95
CA ILE A 50 -0.16 -8.32 2.97
C ILE A 50 -1.07 -7.83 1.84
N VAL A 51 -0.93 -6.56 1.47
CA VAL A 51 -1.57 -6.04 0.25
C VAL A 51 -0.91 -6.69 -0.95
N ARG A 52 -1.70 -7.44 -1.72
CA ARG A 52 -1.20 -8.14 -2.91
C ARG A 52 -0.87 -7.15 -4.02
N VAL A 53 0.34 -7.28 -4.57
CA VAL A 53 0.71 -6.66 -5.84
C VAL A 53 0.10 -7.50 -6.96
N ASN A 54 -0.64 -6.85 -7.85
CA ASN A 54 -1.35 -7.51 -8.94
C ASN A 54 -0.54 -7.52 -10.24
N ASP A 55 0.08 -6.39 -10.58
CA ASP A 55 0.84 -6.21 -11.82
C ASP A 55 1.73 -4.96 -11.72
N ARG A 56 2.71 -4.86 -12.61
CA ARG A 56 3.65 -3.74 -12.70
C ARG A 56 4.07 -3.51 -14.15
N GLY A 57 4.45 -2.29 -14.48
CA GLY A 57 4.96 -2.03 -15.82
C GLY A 57 5.43 -0.61 -16.03
N GLU A 58 5.52 -0.27 -17.31
CA GLU A 58 5.86 1.05 -17.79
C GLU A 58 4.83 1.49 -18.83
N PHE A 59 4.50 2.78 -18.82
CA PHE A 59 3.74 3.43 -19.87
C PHE A 59 4.24 4.88 -20.04
N ASP A 60 4.53 5.29 -21.27
CA ASP A 60 5.07 6.63 -21.61
C ASP A 60 6.23 7.09 -20.71
N GLY A 61 7.20 6.19 -20.48
CA GLY A 61 8.37 6.49 -19.66
C GLY A 61 8.09 6.54 -18.15
N LYS A 62 6.87 6.24 -17.70
CA LYS A 62 6.48 6.21 -16.28
C LYS A 62 6.29 4.79 -15.80
N LEU A 63 6.93 4.49 -14.67
CA LEU A 63 6.74 3.23 -13.97
C LEU A 63 5.42 3.23 -13.21
N TRP A 64 4.74 2.10 -13.21
CA TRP A 64 3.49 1.91 -12.48
C TRP A 64 3.44 0.55 -11.79
N ILE A 65 2.66 0.47 -10.72
CA ILE A 65 2.33 -0.77 -10.02
C ILE A 65 0.87 -0.76 -9.59
N SER A 66 0.20 -1.89 -9.79
CA SER A 66 -1.18 -2.12 -9.37
C SER A 66 -1.20 -3.08 -8.18
N MET A 67 -2.11 -2.82 -7.25
CA MET A 67 -2.28 -3.61 -6.03
C MET A 67 -3.75 -3.71 -5.67
N ASP A 68 -4.08 -4.62 -4.77
CA ASP A 68 -5.44 -4.75 -4.26
C ASP A 68 -5.91 -3.44 -3.64
N PHE A 69 -7.09 -2.97 -4.06
CA PHE A 69 -7.72 -1.83 -3.41
C PHE A 69 -8.30 -2.28 -2.06
N VAL A 70 -7.87 -1.62 -0.99
CA VAL A 70 -8.39 -1.82 0.36
C VAL A 70 -9.40 -0.73 0.67
N ASP A 71 -10.67 -1.11 0.76
CA ASP A 71 -11.75 -0.21 1.14
C ASP A 71 -11.72 0.00 2.66
N GLY A 72 -11.14 1.10 3.12
CA GLY A 72 -10.83 1.30 4.53
C GLY A 72 -10.02 2.56 4.84
N THR A 73 -9.29 2.53 5.96
CA THR A 73 -8.40 3.61 6.42
C THR A 73 -7.02 3.06 6.75
N ASP A 74 -6.00 3.92 6.79
CA ASP A 74 -4.71 3.59 7.40
C ASP A 74 -4.70 3.88 8.92
N VAL A 75 -3.79 3.23 9.66
CA VAL A 75 -3.64 3.40 11.11
C VAL A 75 -3.22 4.83 11.46
N ALA A 76 -2.43 5.52 10.64
CA ALA A 76 -2.05 6.91 10.93
C ALA A 76 -3.29 7.83 10.90
N SER A 77 -4.17 7.67 9.93
CA SER A 77 -5.46 8.37 9.84
C SER A 77 -6.40 8.00 10.98
N LEU A 78 -6.43 6.73 11.39
CA LEU A 78 -7.23 6.27 12.52
C LEU A 78 -6.74 6.90 13.85
N LEU A 79 -5.42 6.95 14.06
CA LEU A 79 -4.81 7.58 15.24
C LEU A 79 -5.15 9.07 15.30
N ARG A 80 -5.05 9.80 14.19
CA ARG A 80 -5.38 11.24 14.14
C ARG A 80 -6.87 11.51 14.39
N SER A 81 -7.75 10.69 13.82
CA SER A 81 -9.19 10.96 13.80
C SER A 81 -9.94 10.44 15.03
N ARG A 82 -9.57 9.24 15.53
CA ARG A 82 -10.33 8.55 16.59
C ARG A 82 -9.56 8.33 17.87
N PHE A 83 -8.22 8.26 17.81
CA PHE A 83 -7.39 7.97 18.97
C PHE A 83 -6.33 9.05 19.22
N PRO A 84 -6.70 10.34 19.35
CA PRO A 84 -5.74 11.42 19.56
C PRO A 84 -4.99 11.31 20.90
N ALA A 85 -5.57 10.59 21.88
CA ALA A 85 -4.97 10.30 23.18
C ALA A 85 -4.29 8.91 23.25
N GLY A 86 -4.23 8.18 22.13
CA GLY A 86 -3.70 6.82 22.06
C GLY A 86 -4.78 5.76 21.86
N MET A 87 -4.41 4.70 21.14
CA MET A 87 -5.28 3.56 20.84
C MET A 87 -5.26 2.55 21.99
N PRO A 88 -6.40 1.90 22.33
CA PRO A 88 -6.44 0.86 23.35
C PRO A 88 -5.41 -0.24 23.10
N ALA A 89 -4.71 -0.67 24.15
CA ALA A 89 -3.60 -1.63 24.06
C ALA A 89 -4.00 -2.95 23.36
N ALA A 90 -5.23 -3.43 23.58
CA ALA A 90 -5.74 -4.62 22.92
C ALA A 90 -5.81 -4.47 21.39
N GLN A 91 -6.28 -3.33 20.88
CA GLN A 91 -6.34 -3.08 19.43
C GLN A 91 -4.94 -2.95 18.83
N VAL A 92 -4.03 -2.28 19.55
CA VAL A 92 -2.62 -2.17 19.15
C VAL A 92 -1.98 -3.56 19.06
N ALA A 93 -2.20 -4.42 20.04
CA ALA A 93 -1.68 -5.79 20.04
C ALA A 93 -2.20 -6.61 18.85
N THR A 94 -3.49 -6.50 18.52
CA THR A 94 -4.08 -7.16 17.34
C THR A 94 -3.42 -6.70 16.04
N ILE A 95 -3.24 -5.38 15.87
CA ILE A 95 -2.58 -4.81 14.69
C ILE A 95 -1.13 -5.31 14.60
N ILE A 96 -0.36 -5.21 15.69
CA ILE A 96 1.05 -5.61 15.70
C ILE A 96 1.18 -7.11 15.41
N ALA A 97 0.32 -7.96 15.97
CA ALA A 97 0.36 -9.40 15.71
C ALA A 97 0.15 -9.74 14.22
N ALA A 98 -0.82 -9.10 13.57
CA ALA A 98 -1.06 -9.27 12.14
C ALA A 98 0.12 -8.80 11.28
N ILE A 99 0.72 -7.66 11.64
CA ILE A 99 1.89 -7.10 10.94
C ILE A 99 3.13 -7.95 11.17
N ALA A 100 3.36 -8.47 12.38
CA ALA A 100 4.43 -9.40 12.66
C ALA A 100 4.29 -10.68 11.82
N SER A 101 3.09 -11.26 11.74
CA SER A 101 2.82 -12.44 10.89
C SER A 101 3.14 -12.17 9.41
N ALA A 102 2.77 -11.01 8.88
CA ALA A 102 3.10 -10.61 7.51
C ALA A 102 4.62 -10.49 7.28
N LEU A 103 5.33 -9.86 8.21
CA LEU A 103 6.78 -9.68 8.13
C LEU A 103 7.53 -11.01 8.26
N ASP A 104 7.10 -11.88 9.17
CA ASP A 104 7.67 -13.22 9.34
C ASP A 104 7.52 -14.05 8.07
N TYR A 105 6.32 -14.04 7.46
CA TYR A 105 6.10 -14.68 6.16
C TYR A 105 7.03 -14.15 5.07
N ALA A 106 7.12 -12.82 4.93
CA ALA A 106 7.94 -12.20 3.89
C ALA A 106 9.44 -12.50 4.07
N HIS A 107 9.93 -12.47 5.32
CA HIS A 107 11.32 -12.80 5.62
C HIS A 107 11.60 -14.29 5.39
N GLN A 108 10.78 -15.19 5.95
CA GLN A 108 11.07 -16.63 5.94
C GLN A 108 10.93 -17.27 4.57
N HIS A 109 10.02 -16.77 3.72
CA HIS A 109 9.69 -17.45 2.46
C HIS A 109 10.26 -16.75 1.23
N HIS A 110 10.62 -15.46 1.35
CA HIS A 110 11.03 -14.65 0.20
C HIS A 110 12.30 -13.82 0.45
N ASP A 111 12.89 -13.88 1.66
CA ASP A 111 14.07 -13.08 2.07
C ASP A 111 13.86 -11.56 1.89
N VAL A 112 12.62 -11.10 2.10
CA VAL A 112 12.21 -9.71 1.84
C VAL A 112 12.09 -8.93 3.11
N MET A 113 12.88 -7.87 3.25
CA MET A 113 12.68 -6.85 4.28
C MET A 113 11.77 -5.74 3.78
N HIS A 114 10.73 -5.40 4.54
CA HIS A 114 9.83 -4.29 4.19
C HIS A 114 10.50 -2.91 4.24
N ARG A 115 11.37 -2.68 5.25
CA ARG A 115 12.16 -1.44 5.46
C ARG A 115 11.38 -0.14 5.74
N ASP A 116 10.05 -0.15 5.70
CA ASP A 116 9.20 1.01 5.96
C ASP A 116 7.90 0.63 6.67
N VAL A 117 8.02 -0.04 7.81
CA VAL A 117 6.85 -0.36 8.63
C VAL A 117 6.45 0.90 9.38
N SER A 118 5.33 1.50 9.00
CA SER A 118 4.79 2.72 9.62
C SER A 118 3.26 2.65 9.69
N PRO A 119 2.62 3.42 10.59
CA PRO A 119 1.16 3.47 10.67
C PRO A 119 0.46 3.85 9.35
N ALA A 120 1.13 4.59 8.46
CA ALA A 120 0.56 4.99 7.17
C ALA A 120 0.51 3.83 6.16
N ASN A 121 1.34 2.79 6.35
CA ASN A 121 1.41 1.61 5.48
C ASN A 121 0.58 0.44 6.01
N ILE A 122 -0.05 0.59 7.18
CA ILE A 122 -0.93 -0.39 7.77
C ILE A 122 -2.37 0.01 7.47
N LEU A 123 -3.02 -0.76 6.60
CA LEU A 123 -4.39 -0.56 6.16
C LEU A 123 -5.34 -1.43 6.98
N LEU A 124 -6.50 -0.85 7.29
CA LEU A 124 -7.61 -1.49 8.00
C LEU A 124 -8.82 -1.45 7.07
N ALA A 125 -9.13 -2.59 6.47
CA ALA A 125 -10.42 -2.79 5.80
C ALA A 125 -11.48 -3.02 6.87
N GLU A 126 -12.60 -2.32 6.74
CA GLU A 126 -13.74 -2.41 7.66
C GLU A 126 -13.33 -2.23 9.14
N PRO A 127 -12.80 -1.05 9.54
CA PRO A 127 -12.22 -0.85 10.88
C PRO A 127 -13.21 -1.03 12.05
N ASP A 128 -14.51 -0.99 11.77
CA ASP A 128 -15.59 -1.19 12.75
C ASP A 128 -16.36 -2.52 12.53
N GLY A 129 -15.94 -3.34 11.56
CA GLY A 129 -16.59 -4.60 11.19
C GLY A 129 -16.10 -5.80 11.99
N ALA A 130 -16.91 -6.85 12.06
CA ALA A 130 -16.51 -8.13 12.65
C ALA A 130 -15.38 -8.82 11.87
N ASP A 131 -15.28 -8.54 10.56
CA ASP A 131 -14.29 -9.10 9.64
C ASP A 131 -13.17 -8.09 9.32
N GLN A 132 -12.75 -7.30 10.32
CA GLN A 132 -11.66 -6.33 10.16
C GLN A 132 -10.41 -7.01 9.59
N ARG A 133 -9.94 -6.53 8.43
CA ARG A 133 -8.71 -7.01 7.82
C ARG A 133 -7.59 -6.00 8.00
N ILE A 134 -6.50 -6.45 8.63
CA ILE A 134 -5.26 -5.68 8.79
C ILE A 134 -4.30 -6.09 7.70
N LEU A 135 -3.87 -5.13 6.87
CA LEU A 135 -3.07 -5.38 5.68
C LEU A 135 -1.85 -4.45 5.68
N LEU A 136 -0.68 -5.01 5.44
CA LEU A 136 0.56 -4.26 5.26
C LEU A 136 0.79 -3.98 3.78
N GLY A 137 0.83 -2.71 3.39
CA GLY A 137 1.09 -2.25 2.03
C GLY A 137 2.50 -1.72 1.84
N ASP A 138 2.87 -1.37 0.59
CA ASP A 138 4.16 -0.78 0.23
C ASP A 138 5.41 -1.67 0.55
N PHE A 139 5.26 -2.99 0.44
CA PHE A 139 6.39 -3.91 0.54
C PHE A 139 7.47 -3.62 -0.50
N GLY A 140 8.64 -3.20 -0.04
CA GLY A 140 9.89 -3.27 -0.79
C GLY A 140 10.01 -2.36 -2.01
N ILE A 141 8.99 -1.60 -2.43
CA ILE A 141 8.97 -0.91 -3.72
C ILE A 141 9.60 0.50 -3.67
N ALA A 142 9.80 1.08 -2.48
CA ALA A 142 10.02 2.52 -2.37
C ALA A 142 11.04 2.96 -1.31
N ARG A 143 12.26 2.44 -1.32
CA ARG A 143 13.34 3.22 -0.68
C ARG A 143 14.73 3.04 -1.25
N SER A 144 15.24 4.06 -1.94
CA SER A 144 16.68 4.17 -2.20
C SER A 144 17.46 4.17 -0.88
N ILE A 145 18.58 3.44 -0.82
CA ILE A 145 19.51 3.54 0.30
C ILE A 145 20.21 4.90 0.11
N GLY A 146 19.62 5.98 0.63
CA GLY A 146 20.12 7.34 0.42
C GLY A 146 19.14 8.45 0.80
N GLU A 147 17.83 8.22 0.79
CA GLU A 147 16.86 9.21 1.26
C GLU A 147 16.66 9.08 2.77
N THR A 148 17.61 9.67 3.50
CA THR A 148 17.45 10.04 4.90
C THR A 148 16.77 11.40 4.92
N SER A 149 15.59 11.47 5.54
CA SER A 149 14.83 12.69 5.90
C SER A 149 13.72 13.11 4.94
N GLY A 150 12.49 12.90 5.41
CA GLY A 150 11.41 13.88 5.31
C GLY A 150 10.73 14.03 3.96
N LEU A 151 9.57 13.40 3.81
CA LEU A 151 8.30 14.09 3.55
C LEU A 151 7.19 13.03 3.47
N THR A 152 6.45 12.92 4.57
CA THR A 152 5.12 12.33 4.61
C THR A 152 4.20 13.06 3.64
N ALA A 153 3.97 12.46 2.48
CA ALA A 153 2.89 12.82 1.58
C ALA A 153 1.94 11.63 1.41
N THR A 154 1.54 11.00 2.52
CA THR A 154 0.37 10.12 2.55
C THR A 154 -0.74 10.85 3.31
N ASN A 155 -1.11 12.00 2.77
CA ASN A 155 -2.34 12.69 3.12
C ASN A 155 -3.34 12.49 1.96
N MET A 156 -3.60 11.23 1.64
CA MET A 156 -4.61 10.88 0.65
C MET A 156 -5.95 10.81 1.39
N THR A 157 -6.61 11.96 1.45
CA THR A 157 -8.05 12.01 1.67
C THR A 157 -8.71 11.17 0.58
N ILE A 158 -9.27 10.03 0.94
CA ILE A 158 -10.18 9.29 0.06
C ILE A 158 -11.40 10.18 -0.12
N GLY A 159 -11.37 11.01 -1.17
CA GLY A 159 -12.52 11.78 -1.60
C GLY A 159 -13.56 10.83 -2.18
N THR A 160 -14.64 10.59 -1.43
CA THR A 160 -15.85 9.98 -1.97
C THR A 160 -16.44 10.92 -3.02
N PHE A 161 -16.15 10.66 -4.30
CA PHE A 161 -16.86 11.34 -5.39
C PHE A 161 -18.25 10.72 -5.56
N PRO A 162 -19.34 11.51 -5.54
CA PRO A 162 -20.67 10.99 -5.79
C PRO A 162 -20.79 10.59 -7.27
N THR A 163 -20.93 9.30 -7.53
CA THR A 163 -21.24 8.81 -8.88
C THR A 163 -22.70 9.10 -9.20
N ARG A 164 -22.92 10.18 -9.93
CA ARG A 164 -24.21 10.49 -10.57
C ARG A 164 -24.47 9.44 -11.67
N ARG A 165 -25.51 8.63 -11.50
CA ARG A 165 -26.03 7.76 -12.57
C ARG A 165 -26.80 8.61 -13.60
N PRO A 166 -26.61 8.42 -14.92
CA PRO A 166 -27.59 8.87 -15.90
C PRO A 166 -28.75 7.87 -15.93
N ASN A 167 -29.96 8.41 -15.85
CA ASN A 167 -31.23 7.69 -15.97
C ASN A 167 -31.46 7.20 -17.41
N SER A 168 -32.13 6.03 -17.47
CA SER A 168 -33.17 5.61 -18.42
C SER A 168 -32.98 5.86 -19.91
#